data_AF-A0A930XGL5-F1
#
_entry.id   AF-A0A930XGL5-F1
#
_cell.length_a   1.000
_cell.length_b   1.000
_cell.length_c   1.000
_cell.angle_alpha   90.00
_cell.angle_beta   90.00
_cell.angle_gamma   90.00
#
_symmetry.space_group_name_H-M   'P 1'
#
loop_
_entity.id
_entity.type
_entity.pdbx_description
1 polymer ?
#
loop_
_entity_poly.entity_id
_entity_poly.type
_entity_poly.pdbx_seq_one_letter_code
_entity_poly.pdbx_strand_id
1 'polypeptide(L)' 'MSDSDSFNQALDALYKVAKASANFIEAALSSKDADFSPADKERLSVALSVLEITWSDEEDEDEDNKYNGYNGEF' A
#
# COMPACT_ATOMS: atom_id res chain seq x y z
N MET A 1 -8.24 6.17 29.98
CA MET A 1 -8.09 5.27 28.82
C MET A 1 -7.43 4.01 29.32
N SER A 2 -7.92 2.85 28.89
CA SER A 2 -7.28 1.58 29.22
C SER A 2 -6.01 1.42 28.38
N ASP A 3 -5.02 0.67 28.86
CA ASP A 3 -3.82 0.33 28.07
C ASP A 3 -4.19 -0.37 26.76
N SER A 4 -5.29 -1.12 26.76
CA SER A 4 -5.88 -1.73 25.56
C SER A 4 -6.35 -0.71 24.53
N ASP A 5 -6.90 0.44 24.96
CA ASP A 5 -7.37 1.48 24.04
C ASP A 5 -6.18 2.15 23.34
N SER A 6 -5.11 2.40 24.10
CA SER A 6 -3.87 3.01 23.59
C SER A 6 -3.14 2.07 22.63
N PHE A 7 -3.11 0.77 22.93
CA PHE A 7 -2.55 -0.25 22.04
C PHE A 7 -3.30 -0.33 20.71
N ASN A 8 -4.64 -0.38 20.76
CA ASN A 8 -5.46 -0.43 19.54
C ASN A 8 -5.33 0.84 18.69
N GLN A 9 -5.23 2.01 19.31
CA GLN A 9 -4.97 3.27 18.59
C GLN A 9 -3.59 3.28 17.94
N ALA A 10 -2.57 2.77 18.61
CA ALA A 10 -1.23 2.65 18.03
C ALA A 10 -1.22 1.67 16.86
N LEU A 11 -1.93 0.55 16.98
CA LEU A 11 -2.08 -0.44 15.91
C LEU A 11 -2.79 0.15 14.68
N ASP A 12 -3.91 0.84 14.86
CA ASP A 12 -4.64 1.55 13.81
C ASP A 12 -3.78 2.64 13.14
N ALA A 13 -2.99 3.38 13.91
CA ALA A 13 -2.07 4.37 13.36
C ALA A 13 -0.97 3.72 12.49
N LEU A 14 -0.42 2.58 12.93
CA LEU A 14 0.56 1.81 12.15
C LEU A 14 -0.05 1.29 10.84
N TYR A 15 -1.29 0.79 10.89
CA TYR A 15 -2.05 0.36 9.70
C TYR A 15 -2.18 1.50 8.69
N LYS A 16 -2.67 2.66 9.13
CA LYS A 16 -2.86 3.83 8.26
C LYS A 16 -1.57 4.32 7.64
N VAL A 17 -0.47 4.34 8.40
CA VAL A 17 0.84 4.75 7.90
C VAL A 17 1.35 3.77 6.85
N ALA A 18 1.18 2.48 7.07
CA ALA A 18 1.63 1.47 6.10
C ALA A 18 0.81 1.53 4.80
N LYS A 19 -0.52 1.64 4.88
CA LYS A 19 -1.40 1.82 3.70
C LYS A 19 -1.04 3.08 2.93
N ALA A 20 -0.81 4.20 3.61
CA ALA A 20 -0.36 5.43 2.98
C ALA A 20 1.01 5.28 2.29
N SER A 21 1.92 4.53 2.91
CA SER A 21 3.26 4.25 2.36
C SER A 21 3.18 3.37 1.11
N ALA A 22 2.34 2.33 1.12
CA ALA A 22 2.11 1.46 -0.04
C ALA A 22 1.57 2.26 -1.23
N ASN A 23 0.50 3.04 -1.01
CA ASN A 23 -0.09 3.90 -2.05
C ASN A 23 0.93 4.89 -2.63
N PHE A 24 1.81 5.46 -1.79
CA PHE A 24 2.87 6.35 -2.25
C PHE A 24 3.85 5.61 -3.16
N ILE A 25 4.30 4.42 -2.76
CA ILE A 25 5.26 3.63 -3.54
C ILE A 25 4.64 3.19 -4.87
N GLU A 26 3.38 2.74 -4.88
CA GLU A 26 2.66 2.40 -6.12
C GLU A 26 2.57 3.58 -7.08
N ALA A 27 2.17 4.75 -6.58
CA ALA A 27 2.09 5.96 -7.38
C ALA A 27 3.47 6.36 -7.93
N ALA A 28 4.51 6.23 -7.10
CA ALA A 28 5.88 6.53 -7.48
C ALA A 28 6.40 5.55 -8.56
N LEU A 29 6.09 4.25 -8.47
CA LEU A 29 6.45 3.24 -9.48
C LEU A 29 5.67 3.40 -10.79
N SER A 30 4.42 3.86 -10.72
CA SER A 30 3.54 4.08 -11.88
C SER A 30 3.81 5.40 -12.59
N SER A 31 4.48 6.34 -11.92
CA SER A 31 4.79 7.66 -12.47
C SER A 31 5.88 7.57 -13.54
N LYS A 32 5.62 8.21 -14.69
CA LYS A 32 6.61 8.39 -15.76
C LYS A 32 7.67 9.42 -15.41
N ASP A 33 7.36 10.30 -14.45
CA ASP A 33 8.25 11.38 -14.00
C ASP A 33 9.16 10.94 -12.84
N ALA A 34 8.99 9.71 -12.34
CA ALA A 34 9.81 9.18 -11.27
C ALA A 34 11.18 8.74 -11.79
N ASP A 35 12.21 9.52 -11.44
CA ASP A 35 13.61 9.28 -11.80
C ASP A 35 14.29 8.27 -10.85
N PHE A 36 13.72 7.06 -10.78
CA PHE A 36 14.34 5.96 -10.04
C PHE A 36 15.20 5.11 -10.95
N SER A 37 16.39 4.73 -10.46
CA SER A 37 17.20 3.73 -11.12
C SER A 37 16.48 2.37 -11.15
N PRO A 38 16.83 1.45 -12.07
CA PRO A 38 16.23 0.12 -12.09
C PRO A 38 16.36 -0.62 -10.76
N ALA A 39 17.50 -0.49 -10.07
CA ALA A 39 17.73 -1.11 -8.77
C ALA A 39 16.84 -0.49 -7.67
N ASP A 40 16.54 0.81 -7.75
CA ASP A 40 15.65 1.45 -6.79
C ASP A 40 14.19 1.06 -7.03
N LYS A 41 13.78 0.90 -8.30
CA LYS A 41 12.45 0.36 -8.63
C LYS A 41 12.27 -1.06 -8.09
N GLU A 42 13.28 -1.92 -8.22
CA GLU A 42 13.24 -3.28 -7.67
C GLU A 42 13.11 -3.27 -6.13
N ARG A 43 13.89 -2.41 -5.44
CA ARG A 43 13.78 -2.25 -3.98
C ARG A 43 12.41 -1.75 -3.55
N LEU A 44 11.85 -0.79 -4.28
CA LEU A 44 10.52 -0.26 -4.03
C LEU A 44 9.42 -1.30 -4.27
N SER A 45 9.54 -2.12 -5.31
CA SER A 45 8.62 -3.24 -5.54
C SER A 45 8.68 -4.28 -4.43
N VAL A 46 9.87 -4.62 -3.92
CA VAL A 46 10.01 -5.52 -2.76
C VAL A 46 9.40 -4.89 -1.50
N ALA A 47 9.65 -3.60 -1.26
CA ALA A 47 9.08 -2.89 -0.12
C ALA A 47 7.54 -2.84 -0.18
N LEU A 48 6.98 -2.63 -1.36
CA LEU A 48 5.54 -2.67 -1.59
C LEU A 48 4.96 -4.04 -1.27
N SER A 49 5.54 -5.13 -1.79
CA SER A 49 5.05 -6.48 -1.48
C SER A 49 5.14 -6.84 0.00
N VAL A 50 6.17 -6.37 0.71
CA VAL A 50 6.26 -6.55 2.17
C VAL A 50 5.14 -5.80 2.88
N LEU A 51 4.88 -4.55 2.48
CA LEU A 51 3.79 -3.76 3.03
C LEU A 51 2.44 -4.45 2.77
N GLU A 52 2.16 -4.89 1.55
CA GLU A 52 0.92 -5.61 1.23
C GLU A 52 0.73 -6.87 2.09
N ILE A 53 1.75 -7.74 2.18
CA ILE A 53 1.71 -8.97 3.00
C ILE A 53 1.41 -8.67 4.46
N THR A 54 1.96 -7.58 5.01
CA THR A 54 1.74 -7.24 6.42
C THR A 54 0.28 -6.88 6.76
N TRP A 55 -0.58 -6.65 5.77
CA TRP A 55 -1.97 -6.25 5.99
C TRP A 55 -3.01 -7.00 5.14
N SER A 56 -2.62 -7.85 4.18
CA SER A 56 -3.55 -8.70 3.38
C SER A 56 -4.28 -9.79 4.18
N ASP A 57 -4.00 -9.93 5.48
CA ASP A 57 -4.66 -10.89 6.38
C ASP A 57 -5.82 -10.26 7.17
N GLU A 58 -6.01 -8.92 7.07
CA GLU A 58 -7.27 -8.29 7.46
C GLU A 58 -8.17 -8.30 6.23
N GLU A 59 -9.26 -9.08 6.28
CA GLU A 59 -10.32 -9.12 5.28
C GLU A 59 -10.65 -7.70 4.81
N ASP A 60 -10.23 -7.35 3.59
CA ASP A 60 -10.70 -6.16 2.87
C ASP A 60 -12.21 -6.34 2.63
N GLU A 61 -13.03 -6.05 3.64
CA GLU A 61 -14.40 -5.58 3.48
C GLU A 61 -14.37 -4.15 2.92
N ASP A 62 -13.83 -4.00 1.71
CA ASP A 62 -14.03 -2.83 0.85
C ASP A 62 -14.25 -3.35 -0.58
N GLU A 63 -15.36 -4.08 -0.78
CA GLU A 63 -16.05 -4.12 -2.06
C GLU A 63 -16.52 -2.69 -2.40
N ASP A 64 -15.65 -1.86 -2.98
CA ASP A 64 -16.03 -0.79 -3.92
C ASP A 64 -14.82 0.02 -4.42
N ASN A 65 -13.79 -0.65 -4.98
CA ASN A 65 -13.09 -0.05 -6.13
C ASN A 65 -12.27 -1.06 -6.93
N LYS A 66 -12.92 -2.14 -7.37
CA LYS A 66 -12.35 -2.95 -8.44
C LYS A 66 -12.45 -2.18 -9.75
N TYR A 67 -11.38 -1.43 -10.03
CA TYR A 67 -10.78 -1.25 -11.34
C TYR A 67 -11.76 -0.89 -12.47
N ASN A 68 -11.97 0.42 -12.61
CA ASN A 68 -12.44 1.02 -13.83
C ASN A 68 -11.56 0.58 -15.00
N GLY A 69 -12.20 0.20 -16.10
CA GLY A 69 -11.65 -0.63 -17.17
C GLY A 69 -10.29 -0.19 -17.71
N TYR A 70 -9.35 -1.14 -17.70
CA TYR A 70 -8.28 -1.17 -18.68
C TYR A 70 -8.90 -1.50 -20.06
N ASN A 71 -9.27 -0.45 -20.81
CA ASN A 71 -9.40 -0.55 -22.25
C ASN A 71 -7.98 -0.61 -22.85
N GLY A 72 -7.50 -1.82 -23.10
CA GLY A 72 -6.35 -2.13 -23.95
C GLY A 72 -6.80 -3.08 -25.05
N GLU A 73 -6.72 -2.59 -26.29
CA GLU A 73 -7.27 -3.11 -27.54
C GLU A 73 -6.77 -4.52 -27.94
N PHE A 74 -7.66 -5.28 -28.61
CA PHE A 74 -7.41 -6.04 -29.85
C PHE A 74 -8.71 -6.17 -30.65
#